data_AF-A0A227J7N9-F1
#
_entry.id   AF-A0A227J7N9-F1
#
_cell.length_a   1.000
_cell.length_b   1.000
_cell.length_c   1.000
_cell.angle_alpha   90.00
_cell.angle_beta   90.00
_cell.angle_gamma   90.00
#
_symmetry.space_group_name_H-M   'P 1'
#
loop_
_entity.id
_entity.type
_entity.pdbx_description
1 polymer ?
#
loop_
_entity_poly.entity_id
_entity_poly.type
_entity_poly.pdbx_seq_one_letter_code
_entity_poly.pdbx_strand_id
1 'polypeptide(L)'
;MVEIFEQIQLKSELAKDLEKQRLSYRHWLNVEGVDQEALNSLLNEIDVVHSQLMGAERFGQALKEDRFLSSIRQRFNLPGGSCCFDLPALHYWLHLPIERKKHDANQWQKSLKPLSDALTLWLKLARETG
;
A
#
# COMPACT_ATOMS: atom_id res chain seq x y z
N MET A 1 11.35 3.59 -1.05
CA MET A 1 9.99 3.29 -0.54
C MET A 1 10.01 2.90 0.94
N VAL A 2 10.72 1.84 1.33
CA VAL A 2 10.75 1.38 2.73
C VAL A 2 11.27 2.45 3.72
N GLU A 3 12.23 3.29 3.30
CA GLU A 3 12.72 4.43 4.08
C GLU A 3 11.66 5.54 4.25
N ILE A 4 10.80 5.75 3.24
CA ILE A 4 9.69 6.73 3.31
C ILE A 4 8.67 6.28 4.36
N PHE A 5 8.41 4.97 4.46
CA PHE A 5 7.53 4.40 5.49
C PHE A 5 8.08 4.56 6.93
N GLU A 6 9.37 4.86 7.10
CA GLU A 6 9.95 5.17 8.41
C GLU A 6 9.84 6.65 8.76
N GLN A 7 9.91 7.51 7.75
CA GLN A 7 9.94 8.97 7.93
C GLN A 7 8.54 9.56 8.14
N ILE A 8 7.49 8.91 7.65
CA ILE A 8 6.13 9.44 7.64
C ILE A 8 5.16 8.43 8.25
N GLN A 9 4.27 8.91 9.13
CA GLN A 9 3.14 8.13 9.63
C GLN A 9 2.02 8.04 8.57
N LEU A 10 2.31 7.45 7.40
CA LEU A 10 1.39 7.41 6.26
C LEU A 10 0.03 6.82 6.60
N LYS A 11 0.00 5.78 7.43
CA LYS A 11 -1.24 5.12 7.85
C LYS A 11 -2.21 6.08 8.51
N SER A 12 -1.74 6.87 9.48
CA SER A 12 -2.61 7.79 10.23
C SER A 12 -3.00 9.01 9.41
N GLU A 13 -2.09 9.54 8.60
CA GLU A 13 -2.39 10.70 7.75
C GLU A 13 -3.45 10.33 6.69
N LEU A 14 -3.26 9.21 5.99
CA LEU A 14 -4.22 8.76 4.98
C LEU A 14 -5.57 8.36 5.59
N ALA A 15 -5.58 7.78 6.80
CA ALA A 15 -6.82 7.49 7.53
C ALA A 15 -7.59 8.78 7.85
N LYS A 16 -6.91 9.83 8.34
CA LYS A 16 -7.54 11.13 8.60
C LYS A 16 -8.12 11.75 7.33
N ASP A 17 -7.39 11.67 6.22
CA ASP A 17 -7.84 12.24 4.95
C ASP A 17 -9.05 11.50 4.38
N LEU A 18 -9.08 10.16 4.46
CA LEU A 18 -10.25 9.37 4.09
C LEU A 18 -11.46 9.69 4.97
N GLU A 19 -11.28 9.84 6.28
CA GLU A 19 -12.36 10.20 7.19
C GLU A 19 -12.92 11.59 6.88
N LYS A 20 -12.05 12.56 6.55
CA LYS A 20 -12.48 13.90 6.12
C LYS A 20 -13.33 13.84 4.86
N GLN A 21 -12.92 13.06 3.85
CA GLN A 21 -13.71 12.86 2.63
C GLN A 21 -15.05 12.19 2.95
N ARG A 22 -15.04 11.14 3.78
CA ARG A 22 -16.26 10.45 4.21
C ARG A 22 -17.27 11.40 4.85
N LEU A 23 -16.81 12.24 5.79
CA LEU A 23 -17.66 13.26 6.41
C LEU A 23 -18.22 14.23 5.38
N SER A 24 -17.43 14.66 4.40
CA SER A 24 -17.91 15.52 3.31
C SER A 24 -19.03 14.86 2.51
N TYR A 25 -18.86 13.59 2.09
CA TYR A 25 -19.90 12.85 1.36
C TYR A 25 -21.17 12.63 2.19
N ARG A 26 -21.06 12.42 3.51
CA ARG A 26 -22.23 12.28 4.39
C ARG A 26 -23.14 13.51 4.42
N HIS A 27 -22.64 14.71 4.10
CA HIS A 27 -23.49 15.90 4.03
C HIS A 27 -24.48 15.85 2.86
N TRP A 28 -24.24 15.01 1.86
CA TRP A 28 -25.15 14.80 0.72
C TRP A 28 -26.24 13.78 0.99
N LEU A 29 -26.23 13.14 2.17
CA LEU A 29 -27.33 12.28 2.60
C LEU A 29 -28.59 13.12 2.77
N ASN A 30 -29.71 12.63 2.24
CA ASN A 30 -31.01 13.31 2.27
C ASN A 30 -31.06 14.64 1.48
N VAL A 31 -30.07 14.93 0.64
CA VAL A 31 -30.16 16.03 -0.32
C VAL A 31 -30.99 15.59 -1.52
N GLU A 32 -31.99 16.38 -1.87
CA GLU A 32 -32.88 16.12 -3.00
C GLU A 32 -32.11 16.18 -4.33
N GLY A 33 -32.33 15.21 -5.21
CA GLY A 33 -31.63 15.09 -6.50
C GLY A 33 -30.28 14.35 -6.46
N VAL A 34 -29.83 13.89 -5.29
CA VAL A 34 -28.64 13.03 -5.15
C VAL A 34 -29.01 11.55 -5.26
N ASP A 35 -28.23 10.79 -6.03
CA ASP A 35 -28.31 9.33 -6.07
C ASP A 35 -27.83 8.73 -4.74
N GLN A 36 -28.79 8.34 -3.90
CA GLN A 36 -28.53 7.78 -2.58
C GLN A 36 -27.92 6.37 -2.65
N GLU A 37 -28.17 5.59 -3.71
CA GLU A 37 -27.60 4.25 -3.83
C GLU A 37 -26.10 4.34 -4.11
N ALA A 38 -25.71 5.16 -5.08
CA ALA A 38 -24.31 5.43 -5.39
C ALA A 38 -23.56 6.03 -4.18
N LEU A 39 -24.19 6.99 -3.47
CA LEU A 39 -23.60 7.62 -2.28
C LEU A 39 -23.36 6.60 -1.16
N ASN A 40 -24.36 5.75 -0.85
CA ASN A 40 -24.21 4.73 0.20
C ASN A 40 -23.16 3.68 -0.18
N SER A 41 -23.09 3.27 -1.45
CA SER A 41 -22.04 2.36 -1.93
C SER A 41 -20.66 2.96 -1.75
N LEU A 42 -20.49 4.25 -2.08
CA LEU A 42 -19.21 4.95 -1.92
C LEU A 42 -18.82 5.09 -0.45
N LEU A 43 -19.76 5.47 0.43
CA LEU A 43 -19.51 5.55 1.87
C LEU A 43 -19.08 4.20 2.46
N ASN A 44 -19.71 3.11 2.03
CA ASN A 44 -19.33 1.76 2.44
C ASN A 44 -17.94 1.36 1.91
N GLU A 45 -17.61 1.72 0.67
CA GLU A 45 -16.26 1.52 0.11
C GLU A 45 -15.19 2.23 0.96
N ILE A 46 -15.45 3.49 1.35
CA ILE A 46 -14.56 4.26 2.23
C ILE A 46 -14.43 3.58 3.61
N ASP A 47 -15.53 3.15 4.23
CA ASP A 47 -15.50 2.48 5.54
C ASP A 47 -14.70 1.16 5.50
N VAL A 48 -14.87 0.35 4.46
CA VAL A 48 -14.12 -0.91 4.27
C VAL A 48 -12.64 -0.64 4.09
N VAL A 49 -12.27 0.28 3.19
CA VAL A 49 -10.86 0.61 2.91
C VAL A 49 -10.20 1.24 4.14
N HIS A 50 -10.90 2.13 4.85
CA HIS A 50 -10.42 2.71 6.10
C HIS A 50 -10.17 1.62 7.17
N SER A 51 -11.10 0.67 7.34
CA SER A 51 -10.94 -0.44 8.28
C SER A 51 -9.76 -1.33 7.92
N GLN A 52 -9.58 -1.68 6.64
CA GLN A 52 -8.43 -2.45 6.17
C GLN A 52 -7.10 -1.71 6.38
N LEU A 53 -7.07 -0.39 6.11
CA LEU A 53 -5.91 0.45 6.36
C LEU A 53 -5.55 0.46 7.84
N MET A 54 -6.54 0.61 8.72
CA MET A 54 -6.36 0.64 10.18
C MET A 54 -6.00 -0.72 10.77
N GLY A 55 -6.47 -1.81 10.18
CA GLY A 55 -6.11 -3.18 10.55
C GLY A 55 -4.76 -3.64 10.02
N ALA A 56 -4.19 -2.97 9.02
CA ALA A 56 -2.90 -3.34 8.45
C ALA A 56 -1.76 -3.18 9.47
N GLU A 57 -0.80 -4.10 9.40
CA GLU A 57 0.48 -3.96 10.10
C GLU A 57 1.26 -2.72 9.63
N ARG A 58 2.36 -2.40 10.30
CA ARG A 58 3.19 -1.27 9.90
C ARG A 58 3.73 -1.49 8.49
N PHE A 59 3.43 -0.57 7.58
CA PHE A 59 3.86 -0.68 6.18
C PHE A 59 5.38 -0.81 6.07
N GLY A 60 5.81 -1.74 5.22
CA GLY A 60 7.22 -2.06 5.02
C GLY A 60 7.87 -2.92 6.11
N GLN A 61 7.18 -3.25 7.21
CA GLN A 61 7.73 -4.15 8.23
C GLN A 61 7.96 -5.56 7.65
N ALA A 62 6.95 -6.15 7.03
CA ALA A 62 7.07 -7.46 6.39
C ALA A 62 8.21 -7.51 5.35
N LEU A 63 8.41 -6.43 4.59
CA LEU A 63 9.51 -6.33 3.61
C LEU A 63 10.89 -6.20 4.26
N LYS A 64 10.98 -5.66 5.48
CA LYS A 64 12.23 -5.61 6.25
C LYS A 64 12.53 -6.94 6.91
N GLU A 65 11.52 -7.63 7.40
CA GLU A 65 11.68 -8.92 8.08
C GLU A 65 11.94 -10.05 7.09
N ASP A 66 11.60 -9.87 5.82
CA ASP A 66 11.97 -10.77 4.75
C ASP A 66 13.51 -10.87 4.62
N ARG A 67 14.03 -12.06 4.91
CA ARG A 67 15.48 -12.33 4.93
C ARG A 67 16.13 -12.12 3.57
N PHE A 68 15.43 -12.46 2.49
CA PHE A 68 15.95 -12.33 1.13
C PHE A 68 16.07 -10.85 0.77
N LEU A 69 14.99 -10.08 0.92
CA LEU A 69 14.98 -8.64 0.63
C LEU A 69 15.98 -7.87 1.49
N SER A 70 16.09 -8.20 2.78
CA SER A 70 17.06 -7.56 3.67
C SER A 70 18.51 -7.85 3.29
N SER A 71 18.83 -9.10 2.93
CA SER A 71 20.19 -9.46 2.49
C SER A 71 20.64 -8.70 1.23
N ILE A 72 19.70 -8.47 0.32
CA ILE A 72 19.94 -7.76 -0.93
C ILE A 72 20.08 -6.25 -0.69
N ARG A 73 19.18 -5.66 0.12
CA ARG A 73 19.20 -4.23 0.43
C ARG A 73 20.51 -3.77 1.05
N GLN A 74 21.09 -4.56 1.95
CA GLN A 74 22.38 -4.24 2.59
C GLN A 74 23.52 -4.06 1.57
N ARG A 75 23.48 -4.82 0.48
CA ARG A 75 24.51 -4.81 -0.57
C ARG A 75 24.28 -3.73 -1.63
N PHE A 76 23.03 -3.36 -1.93
CA PHE A 76 22.72 -2.26 -2.85
C PHE A 76 23.21 -0.89 -2.36
N ASN A 77 23.41 -0.72 -1.06
CA ASN A 77 23.96 0.50 -0.48
C ASN A 77 25.49 0.62 -0.64
N LEU A 78 26.16 -0.39 -1.22
CA LEU A 78 27.60 -0.38 -1.48
C LEU A 78 27.87 -0.05 -2.96
N PRO A 79 28.73 0.93 -3.26
CA PRO A 79 29.16 1.16 -4.64
C PRO A 79 29.87 -0.09 -5.18
N GLY A 80 29.37 -0.65 -6.29
CA GLY A 80 29.89 -1.88 -6.90
C GLY A 80 29.33 -3.19 -6.34
N GLY A 81 28.54 -3.18 -5.26
CA GLY A 81 28.02 -4.37 -4.56
C GLY A 81 26.88 -5.13 -5.28
N SER A 82 26.66 -4.86 -6.56
CA SER A 82 25.61 -5.48 -7.38
C SER A 82 26.13 -6.64 -8.23
N CYS A 83 27.40 -7.02 -8.08
CA CYS A 83 27.96 -8.14 -8.83
C CYS A 83 27.41 -9.48 -8.32
N CYS A 84 27.35 -10.48 -9.20
CA CYS A 84 26.79 -11.81 -8.92
C CYS A 84 27.44 -12.50 -7.71
N PHE A 85 28.73 -12.21 -7.44
CA PHE A 85 29.47 -12.76 -6.30
C PHE A 85 29.09 -12.10 -4.95
N ASP A 86 28.64 -10.84 -4.95
CA ASP A 86 28.21 -10.13 -3.75
C ASP A 86 26.77 -10.45 -3.36
N LEU A 87 25.99 -10.96 -4.32
CA LEU A 87 24.56 -11.24 -4.22
C LEU A 87 24.20 -12.68 -4.64
N PRO A 88 24.79 -13.72 -4.02
CA PRO A 88 24.53 -15.12 -4.40
C PRO A 88 23.06 -15.51 -4.21
N ALA A 89 22.37 -14.97 -3.21
CA ALA A 89 20.95 -15.21 -2.98
C ALA A 89 20.08 -14.65 -4.11
N LEU A 90 20.38 -13.44 -4.60
CA LEU A 90 19.69 -12.84 -5.75
C LEU A 90 19.95 -13.66 -7.01
N HIS A 91 21.22 -14.04 -7.25
CA HIS A 91 21.59 -14.85 -8.39
C HIS A 91 20.80 -16.17 -8.42
N TYR A 92 20.74 -16.88 -7.28
CA TYR A 92 19.93 -18.08 -7.15
C TYR A 92 18.44 -17.82 -7.42
N TRP A 93 17.86 -16.77 -6.80
CA TRP A 93 16.45 -16.44 -6.95
C TRP A 93 16.07 -16.13 -8.41
N LEU A 94 16.94 -15.45 -9.17
CA LEU A 94 16.72 -15.16 -10.58
C LEU A 94 16.62 -16.43 -11.45
N HIS A 95 17.32 -17.50 -11.06
CA HIS A 95 17.30 -18.80 -11.75
C HIS A 95 16.14 -19.70 -11.33
N LEU A 96 15.31 -19.30 -10.36
CA LEU A 96 14.11 -20.04 -10.00
C LEU A 96 13.06 -19.98 -11.12
N PRO A 97 12.14 -20.97 -11.17
CA PRO A 97 10.99 -20.93 -12.07
C PRO A 97 10.18 -19.65 -11.88
N ILE A 98 9.60 -19.16 -12.99
CA ILE A 98 8.81 -17.93 -13.00
C ILE A 98 7.66 -17.95 -11.98
N GLU A 99 7.06 -19.11 -11.74
CA GLU A 99 5.96 -19.26 -10.79
C GLU A 99 6.40 -19.01 -9.33
N ARG A 100 7.62 -19.41 -8.95
CA ARG A 100 8.16 -19.05 -7.63
C ARG A 100 8.42 -17.55 -7.52
N LYS A 101 9.03 -16.95 -8.55
CA LYS A 101 9.29 -15.51 -8.57
C LYS A 101 8.00 -14.68 -8.48
N LYS A 102 6.94 -15.10 -9.19
CA LYS A 102 5.61 -14.49 -9.10
C LYS A 102 5.00 -14.67 -7.71
N HIS A 103 5.11 -15.87 -7.13
CA HIS A 103 4.60 -16.11 -5.78
C HIS A 103 5.23 -15.15 -4.77
N ASP A 104 6.56 -15.06 -4.75
CA ASP A 104 7.30 -14.20 -3.82
C ASP A 104 6.93 -12.72 -4.04
N ALA A 105 6.91 -12.26 -5.30
CA ALA A 105 6.52 -10.90 -5.65
C ALA A 105 5.08 -10.57 -5.23
N ASN A 106 4.16 -11.52 -5.37
CA ASN A 106 2.78 -11.36 -4.93
C ASN A 106 2.68 -11.27 -3.40
N GLN A 107 3.46 -12.05 -2.65
CA GLN A 107 3.49 -11.97 -1.19
C GLN A 107 3.98 -10.61 -0.72
N TRP A 108 5.08 -10.11 -1.31
CA TRP A 108 5.60 -8.79 -0.99
C TRP A 108 4.59 -7.68 -1.31
N GLN A 109 3.93 -7.75 -2.47
CA GLN A 109 2.91 -6.76 -2.85
C GLN A 109 1.67 -6.80 -1.96
N LYS A 110 1.21 -7.99 -1.55
CA LYS A 110 0.05 -8.14 -0.65
C LYS A 110 0.21 -7.36 0.65
N SER A 111 1.42 -7.29 1.21
CA SER A 111 1.70 -6.53 2.43
C SER A 111 1.44 -5.02 2.29
N LEU A 112 1.46 -4.50 1.06
CA LEU A 112 1.24 -3.08 0.74
C LEU A 112 -0.16 -2.80 0.20
N LYS A 113 -0.99 -3.85 0.00
CA LYS A 113 -2.30 -3.71 -0.62
C LYS A 113 -3.24 -2.75 0.13
N PRO A 114 -3.36 -2.79 1.47
CA PRO A 114 -4.22 -1.84 2.19
C PRO A 114 -3.83 -0.37 1.97
N LEU A 115 -2.53 -0.09 1.85
CA LEU A 115 -2.04 1.25 1.53
C LEU A 115 -2.39 1.64 0.08
N SER A 116 -2.19 0.72 -0.86
CA SER A 116 -2.49 0.94 -2.28
C SER A 116 -3.97 1.21 -2.50
N ASP A 117 -4.85 0.44 -1.87
CA ASP A 117 -6.29 0.56 -1.99
C ASP A 117 -6.76 1.91 -1.41
N ALA A 118 -6.26 2.28 -0.23
CA ALA A 118 -6.55 3.57 0.41
C ALA A 118 -6.07 4.78 -0.42
N LEU A 119 -4.85 4.72 -0.98
CA LEU A 119 -4.32 5.79 -1.83
C LEU A 119 -5.12 5.92 -3.12
N THR A 120 -5.48 4.79 -3.73
CA THR A 120 -6.25 4.78 -4.98
C THR A 120 -7.63 5.40 -4.76
N LEU A 121 -8.32 5.01 -3.68
CA LEU A 121 -9.62 5.57 -3.33
C LEU A 121 -9.51 7.08 -3.01
N TRP A 122 -8.55 7.47 -2.17
CA TRP A 122 -8.35 8.88 -1.84
C TRP A 122 -8.06 9.74 -3.07
N LEU A 123 -7.18 9.28 -3.98
CA LEU A 123 -6.88 9.98 -5.22
C LEU A 123 -8.07 10.05 -6.17
N LYS A 124 -8.92 9.01 -6.21
CA LYS A 124 -10.16 9.02 -6.99
C LYS A 124 -11.09 10.13 -6.48
N LEU A 125 -11.37 10.12 -5.17
CA LEU A 125 -12.26 11.10 -4.54
C LEU A 125 -11.73 12.54 -4.65
N ALA A 126 -10.43 12.74 -4.42
CA ALA A 126 -9.81 14.06 -4.50
C ALA A 126 -9.90 14.67 -5.91
N ARG A 127 -9.96 13.85 -6.97
CA ARG A 127 -10.13 14.32 -8.36
C ARG A 127 -11.58 14.62 -8.72
N GLU A 128 -12.54 14.01 -8.04
CA GLU A 128 -13.97 14.25 -8.29
C GLU A 128 -14.47 15.50 -7.55
N THR A 129 -13.79 15.89 -6.46
CA THR A 129 -14.14 17.05 -5.63
C THR A 129 -13.39 18.34 -6.00
N GLY A 130 -12.39 18.28 -6.91
CA GLY A 130 -11.57 19.41 -7.36
C GLY A 130 -11.91 19.86 -8.77
#